data_AF-A0A532BKP7-F1
#
_entry.id   AF-A0A532BKP7-F1
#
_cell.length_a   1.000
_cell.length_b   1.000
_cell.length_c   1.000
_cell.angle_alpha   90.00
_cell.angle_beta   90.00
_cell.angle_gamma   90.00
#
_symmetry.space_group_name_H-M   'P 1'
#
loop_
_entity.id
_entity.type
_entity.pdbx_description
1 polymer ?
#
loop_
_entity_poly.entity_id
_entity_poly.type
_entity_poly.pdbx_seq_one_letter_code
_entity_poly.pdbx_strand_id
1 'polypeptide(L)'
;SPYFMLAWVLNKNGMSTKDVTVVNLEPDAAAQAFLAGQNDAAVTYEPFISAVREKSDQGHILVTTLDYPMVLDTVGCTPEFLKANPDAAKALADSYFEALDLIKSDPAKSYETMGADVKQSAKEFEESAKYLKWADKAENKQFFTKEFQDFSKTAGELLLQMGLIKEAPDVSTLADTSAVAD
;
A
#
# COMPACT_ATOMS: atom_id res chain seq x y z
N SER A 1 5.97 3.91 1.80
CA SER A 1 5.77 2.96 0.68
C SER A 1 6.61 3.27 -0.57
N PRO A 2 6.66 4.50 -1.12
CA PRO A 2 7.35 4.77 -2.40
C PRO A 2 8.83 4.38 -2.46
N TYR A 3 9.61 4.75 -1.43
CA TYR A 3 11.03 4.40 -1.37
C TYR A 3 11.27 2.87 -1.32
N PHE A 4 10.40 2.14 -0.61
CA PHE A 4 10.48 0.68 -0.54
C PHE A 4 10.11 0.03 -1.88
N MET A 5 9.12 0.56 -2.60
CA MET A 5 8.82 0.11 -3.97
C MET A 5 9.98 0.32 -4.92
N LEU A 6 10.64 1.48 -4.87
CA LEU A 6 11.87 1.71 -5.65
C LEU A 6 12.92 0.64 -5.34
N ALA A 7 13.23 0.42 -4.06
CA ALA A 7 14.21 -0.59 -3.64
C ALA A 7 13.82 -2.00 -4.08
N TRP A 8 12.53 -2.35 -3.99
CA TRP A 8 12.01 -3.66 -4.38
C TRP A 8 12.17 -3.90 -5.88
N VAL A 9 11.74 -2.95 -6.72
CA VAL A 9 11.85 -3.03 -8.18
C VAL A 9 13.31 -3.13 -8.60
N LEU A 10 14.19 -2.29 -8.04
CA LEU A 10 15.63 -2.34 -8.32
C LEU A 10 16.21 -3.71 -7.95
N ASN A 11 15.93 -4.22 -6.74
CA ASN A 11 16.42 -5.51 -6.28
C ASN A 11 15.99 -6.67 -7.19
N LYS A 12 14.72 -6.69 -7.64
CA LYS A 12 14.22 -7.70 -8.59
C LYS A 12 14.92 -7.65 -9.96
N ASN A 13 15.58 -6.55 -10.27
CA ASN A 13 16.32 -6.35 -11.51
C ASN A 13 17.85 -6.33 -11.29
N GLY A 14 18.34 -6.84 -10.16
CA GLY A 14 19.77 -6.94 -9.87
C GLY A 14 20.47 -5.62 -9.55
N MET A 15 19.68 -4.59 -9.21
CA MET A 15 20.14 -3.25 -8.84
C MET A 15 19.83 -2.95 -7.37
N SER A 16 20.32 -1.82 -6.89
CA SER A 16 20.09 -1.29 -5.56
C SER A 16 19.83 0.22 -5.60
N THR A 17 19.35 0.80 -4.49
CA THR A 17 19.18 2.26 -4.40
C THR A 17 20.49 3.04 -4.48
N LYS A 18 21.65 2.38 -4.44
CA LYS A 18 22.98 3.01 -4.66
C LYS A 18 23.28 3.24 -6.15
N ASP A 19 22.54 2.58 -7.04
CA ASP A 19 22.70 2.70 -8.49
C ASP A 19 21.91 3.87 -9.07
N VAL A 20 21.18 4.61 -8.23
CA VAL A 20 20.37 5.78 -8.61
C VAL A 20 20.59 6.94 -7.63
N THR A 21 20.31 8.16 -8.06
CA THR A 21 20.27 9.32 -7.17
C THR A 21 18.85 9.46 -6.62
N VAL A 22 18.69 9.37 -5.31
CA VAL A 22 17.39 9.46 -4.65
C VAL A 22 17.17 10.87 -4.11
N VAL A 23 16.07 11.49 -4.52
CA VAL A 23 15.57 12.75 -3.94
C VAL A 23 14.33 12.41 -3.10
N ASN A 24 14.32 12.86 -1.85
CA ASN A 24 13.20 12.61 -0.94
C ASN A 24 12.16 13.72 -1.05
N LEU A 25 10.99 13.39 -1.57
CA LEU A 25 9.85 14.30 -1.76
C LEU A 25 8.56 13.60 -1.30
N GLU A 26 7.61 14.39 -0.82
CA GLU A 26 6.25 13.91 -0.59
C GLU A 26 5.60 13.48 -1.93
N PRO A 27 4.65 12.53 -1.92
CA PRO A 27 4.10 11.91 -3.13
C PRO A 27 3.56 12.88 -4.20
N ASP A 28 2.87 13.95 -3.78
CA ASP A 28 2.40 15.01 -4.69
C ASP A 28 3.58 15.76 -5.31
N ALA A 29 4.51 16.22 -4.46
CA ALA A 29 5.70 16.95 -4.90
C ALA A 29 6.57 16.11 -5.84
N ALA A 30 6.67 14.79 -5.62
CA ALA A 30 7.37 13.87 -6.51
C ALA A 30 6.72 13.83 -7.90
N ALA A 31 5.38 13.74 -7.97
CA ALA A 31 4.64 13.78 -9.23
C ALA A 31 4.84 15.11 -9.98
N GLN A 32 4.74 16.24 -9.28
CA GLN A 32 4.95 17.56 -9.87
C GLN A 32 6.40 17.77 -10.34
N ALA A 33 7.39 17.33 -9.56
CA ALA A 33 8.80 17.45 -9.94
C ALA A 33 9.12 16.62 -11.20
N PHE A 34 8.54 15.42 -11.31
CA PHE A 34 8.64 14.61 -12.53
C PHE A 34 8.00 15.31 -13.73
N LEU A 35 6.76 15.80 -13.60
CA LEU A 35 6.08 16.54 -14.68
C LEU A 35 6.79 17.84 -15.07
N ALA A 36 7.52 18.46 -14.15
CA ALA A 36 8.35 19.63 -14.41
C ALA A 36 9.72 19.28 -15.04
N GLY A 37 10.01 18.00 -15.30
CA GLY A 37 11.27 17.53 -15.88
C GLY A 37 12.47 17.63 -14.94
N GLN A 38 12.24 17.66 -13.63
CA GLN A 38 13.30 17.78 -12.62
C GLN A 38 13.94 16.44 -12.25
N ASN A 39 13.23 15.32 -12.48
CA ASN A 39 13.70 13.96 -12.21
C ASN A 39 13.35 13.04 -13.38
N ASP A 40 14.19 12.04 -13.64
CA ASP A 40 13.97 11.05 -14.70
C ASP A 40 12.82 10.09 -14.40
N ALA A 41 12.50 9.88 -13.11
CA ALA A 41 11.42 9.03 -12.64
C ALA A 41 10.89 9.53 -11.27
N ALA A 42 9.65 9.16 -10.95
CA ALA A 42 9.07 9.34 -9.62
C ALA A 42 8.30 8.09 -9.21
N VAL A 43 8.34 7.76 -7.92
CA VAL A 43 7.46 6.75 -7.31
C VAL A 43 6.43 7.49 -6.47
N THR A 44 5.16 7.33 -6.82
CA THR A 44 4.03 7.95 -6.16
C THR A 44 2.81 7.04 -6.25
N TYR A 45 1.64 7.49 -5.80
CA TYR A 45 0.42 6.70 -5.71
C TYR A 45 -0.81 7.57 -5.99
N GLU A 46 -2.01 6.96 -6.03
CA GLU A 46 -3.26 7.68 -6.22
C GLU A 46 -3.55 8.64 -5.04
N PRO A 47 -3.96 9.89 -5.29
CA PRO A 47 -4.42 10.41 -6.57
C PRO A 47 -3.32 11.03 -7.45
N PHE A 48 -2.10 11.19 -6.94
CA PHE A 48 -1.04 11.98 -7.59
C PHE A 48 -0.53 11.36 -8.89
N ILE A 49 -0.49 10.02 -8.97
CA ILE A 49 -0.07 9.31 -10.19
C ILE A 49 -1.05 9.55 -11.36
N SER A 50 -2.32 9.87 -11.09
CA SER A 50 -3.31 10.20 -12.12
C SER A 50 -2.93 11.47 -12.89
N ALA A 51 -2.29 12.46 -12.26
CA ALA A 51 -1.79 13.66 -12.95
C ALA A 51 -0.74 13.33 -14.04
N VAL A 52 0.02 12.24 -13.83
CA VAL A 52 0.97 11.74 -14.84
C VAL A 52 0.25 11.00 -15.97
N ARG A 53 -0.79 10.22 -15.65
CA ARG A 53 -1.63 9.53 -16.66
C ARG A 53 -2.30 10.54 -17.60
N GLU A 54 -2.80 11.64 -17.05
CA GLU A 54 -3.47 12.71 -17.82
C GLU A 54 -2.51 13.45 -18.75
N LYS A 55 -1.23 13.55 -18.38
CA LYS A 55 -0.16 14.19 -19.17
C LYS A 55 0.75 13.13 -19.81
N SER A 56 0.13 12.19 -20.52
CA SER A 56 0.84 11.06 -21.14
C SER A 56 1.90 11.46 -22.18
N ASP A 57 1.90 12.70 -22.63
CA ASP A 57 2.93 13.33 -23.46
C ASP A 57 4.20 13.71 -22.66
N GLN A 58 4.08 13.89 -21.35
CA GLN A 58 5.17 14.29 -20.43
C GLN A 58 5.73 13.11 -19.64
N GLY A 59 5.03 11.99 -19.59
CA GLY A 59 5.49 10.77 -18.93
C GLY A 59 4.53 9.60 -19.10
N HIS A 60 4.96 8.42 -18.65
CA HIS A 60 4.15 7.22 -18.69
C HIS A 60 4.40 6.35 -17.45
N ILE A 61 3.49 5.42 -17.20
CA ILE A 61 3.63 4.46 -16.11
C ILE A 61 4.61 3.37 -16.55
N LEU A 62 5.75 3.28 -15.86
CA LEU A 62 6.77 2.27 -16.14
C LEU A 62 6.38 0.89 -15.58
N VAL A 63 5.99 0.86 -14.30
CA VAL A 63 5.58 -0.35 -13.57
C VAL A 63 4.58 0.03 -12.48
N THR A 64 3.78 -0.93 -12.02
CA THR A 64 2.83 -0.79 -10.92
C THR A 64 2.97 -1.94 -9.92
N THR A 65 2.16 -1.91 -8.86
CA THR A 65 2.06 -3.03 -7.91
C THR A 65 1.39 -4.27 -8.50
N LEU A 66 0.82 -4.19 -9.71
CA LEU A 66 0.40 -5.39 -10.47
C LEU A 66 1.62 -6.17 -10.98
N ASP A 67 2.68 -5.47 -11.37
CA ASP A 67 3.94 -6.07 -11.81
C ASP A 67 4.79 -6.53 -10.60
N TYR A 68 4.74 -5.76 -9.52
CA TYR A 68 5.48 -6.00 -8.28
C TYR A 68 4.54 -5.95 -7.07
N PRO A 69 3.88 -7.06 -6.70
CA PRO A 69 2.88 -7.11 -5.63
C PRO A 69 3.55 -7.03 -4.25
N MET A 70 3.96 -5.82 -3.88
CA MET A 70 4.69 -5.54 -2.64
C MET A 70 3.96 -4.58 -1.72
N VAL A 71 2.98 -3.80 -2.20
CA VAL A 71 2.26 -2.83 -1.36
C VAL A 71 0.98 -3.50 -0.87
N LEU A 72 0.83 -3.52 0.46
CA LEU A 72 -0.40 -3.89 1.15
C LEU A 72 -0.61 -2.92 2.30
N ASP A 73 -1.82 -2.35 2.37
CA ASP A 73 -2.20 -1.50 3.48
C ASP A 73 -2.94 -2.36 4.51
N THR A 74 -2.51 -2.28 5.76
CA THR A 74 -3.06 -3.06 6.87
C THR A 74 -3.42 -2.13 8.01
N VAL A 75 -4.42 -2.53 8.79
CA VAL A 75 -4.75 -1.93 10.08
C VAL A 75 -4.33 -2.91 11.16
N GLY A 76 -3.58 -2.42 12.14
CA GLY A 76 -3.10 -3.23 13.26
C GLY A 76 -3.22 -2.48 14.58
N CYS A 77 -3.30 -3.24 15.67
CA CYS A 77 -3.23 -2.73 17.03
C CYS A 77 -1.99 -3.32 17.72
N THR A 78 -1.57 -2.70 18.81
CA THR A 78 -0.46 -3.28 19.59
C THR A 78 -0.89 -4.62 20.23
N PRO A 79 0.04 -5.56 20.47
CA PRO A 79 -0.28 -6.81 21.14
C PRO A 79 -0.99 -6.63 22.49
N GLU A 80 -0.63 -5.59 23.25
CA GLU A 80 -1.27 -5.26 24.53
C GLU A 80 -2.74 -4.87 24.35
N PHE A 81 -3.06 -4.09 23.33
CA PHE A 81 -4.44 -3.69 23.04
C PHE A 81 -5.27 -4.90 22.62
N LEU A 82 -4.75 -5.74 21.74
CA LEU A 82 -5.44 -6.95 21.27
C LEU A 82 -5.76 -7.89 22.43
N LYS A 83 -4.79 -8.11 23.33
CA LYS A 83 -4.98 -8.95 24.51
C LYS A 83 -6.00 -8.38 25.49
N ALA A 84 -6.00 -7.06 25.69
CA ALA A 84 -6.88 -6.40 26.65
C ALA A 84 -8.30 -6.17 26.11
N ASN A 85 -8.47 -6.06 24.78
CA ASN A 85 -9.73 -5.69 24.14
C ASN A 85 -10.08 -6.59 22.95
N PRO A 86 -10.19 -7.92 23.14
CA PRO A 86 -10.43 -8.86 22.05
C PRO A 86 -11.74 -8.56 21.28
N ASP A 87 -12.80 -8.17 21.98
CA ASP A 87 -14.07 -7.82 21.36
C ASP A 87 -13.98 -6.55 20.51
N ALA A 88 -13.21 -5.54 20.96
CA ALA A 88 -13.01 -4.31 20.20
C ALA A 88 -12.12 -4.56 18.97
N ALA A 89 -11.13 -5.43 19.08
CA ALA A 89 -10.31 -5.83 17.94
C ALA A 89 -11.13 -6.56 16.88
N LYS A 90 -12.01 -7.50 17.29
CA LYS A 90 -12.94 -8.17 16.39
C LYS A 90 -13.91 -7.18 15.74
N ALA A 91 -14.48 -6.27 16.53
CA ALA A 91 -15.39 -5.24 16.00
C ALA A 91 -14.69 -4.34 14.97
N LEU A 92 -13.44 -3.92 15.22
CA LEU A 92 -12.67 -3.13 14.26
C LEU A 92 -12.46 -3.89 12.93
N ALA A 93 -12.13 -5.18 13.00
CA ALA A 93 -11.97 -6.03 11.83
C ALA A 93 -13.29 -6.25 11.08
N ASP A 94 -14.38 -6.53 11.79
CA ASP A 94 -15.71 -6.72 11.19
C ASP A 94 -16.22 -5.42 10.54
N SER A 95 -16.00 -4.25 11.16
CA SER A 95 -16.37 -2.94 10.57
C SER A 95 -15.66 -2.63 9.25
N TYR A 96 -14.44 -3.14 9.03
CA TYR A 96 -13.81 -3.04 7.71
C TYR A 96 -14.62 -3.77 6.63
N PHE A 97 -15.09 -5.00 6.92
CA PHE A 97 -15.90 -5.76 5.98
C PHE A 97 -17.29 -5.15 5.79
N GLU A 98 -17.89 -4.59 6.84
CA GLU A 98 -19.12 -3.79 6.74
C GLU A 98 -18.93 -2.56 5.83
N ALA A 99 -17.77 -1.90 5.90
CA ALA A 99 -17.44 -0.79 5.00
C ALA A 99 -17.30 -1.27 3.54
N LEU A 100 -16.73 -2.44 3.29
CA LEU A 100 -16.69 -3.01 1.94
C LEU A 100 -18.10 -3.31 1.39
N ASP A 101 -19.01 -3.77 2.24
CA ASP A 101 -20.40 -4.00 1.86
C ASP A 101 -21.16 -2.68 1.63
N LEU A 102 -20.82 -1.63 2.38
CA LEU A 102 -21.33 -0.29 2.13
C LEU A 102 -20.83 0.26 0.78
N ILE A 103 -19.55 0.09 0.45
CA ILE A 103 -19.00 0.50 -0.86
C ILE A 103 -19.75 -0.20 -2.00
N LYS A 104 -20.08 -1.48 -1.86
CA LYS A 104 -20.83 -2.23 -2.87
C LYS A 104 -22.29 -1.79 -2.98
N SER A 105 -22.95 -1.50 -1.85
CA SER A 105 -24.39 -1.21 -1.82
C SER A 105 -24.74 0.26 -2.04
N ASP A 106 -23.85 1.17 -1.66
CA ASP A 106 -23.98 2.63 -1.83
C ASP A 106 -22.61 3.26 -2.17
N PRO A 107 -22.10 3.03 -3.40
CA PRO A 107 -20.79 3.53 -3.82
C PRO A 107 -20.74 5.06 -3.82
N ALA A 108 -21.83 5.74 -4.17
CA ALA A 108 -21.86 7.20 -4.26
C ALA A 108 -21.59 7.85 -2.89
N LYS A 109 -22.32 7.41 -1.85
CA LYS A 109 -22.12 7.90 -0.48
C LYS A 109 -20.76 7.50 0.08
N SER A 110 -20.30 6.28 -0.24
CA SER A 110 -19.01 5.78 0.21
C SER A 110 -17.86 6.63 -0.35
N TYR A 111 -17.86 6.88 -1.66
CA TYR A 111 -16.84 7.68 -2.31
C TYR A 111 -16.93 9.17 -1.98
N GLU A 112 -18.12 9.71 -1.67
CA GLU A 112 -18.24 11.05 -1.08
C GLU A 112 -17.51 11.13 0.27
N THR A 113 -17.74 10.16 1.15
CA THR A 113 -17.14 10.13 2.48
C THR A 113 -15.62 9.94 2.41
N MET A 114 -15.17 8.96 1.63
CA MET A 114 -13.74 8.62 1.50
C MET A 114 -12.98 9.69 0.71
N GLY A 115 -13.57 10.22 -0.36
CA GLY A 115 -12.98 11.28 -1.18
C GLY A 115 -12.70 12.54 -0.37
N ALA A 116 -13.61 12.93 0.53
CA ALA A 116 -13.44 14.11 1.37
C ALA A 116 -12.15 14.07 2.23
N ASP A 117 -11.77 12.89 2.74
CA ASP A 117 -10.56 12.71 3.55
C ASP A 117 -9.27 12.95 2.73
N VAL A 118 -9.28 12.51 1.47
CA VAL A 118 -8.14 12.66 0.54
C VAL A 118 -8.26 13.86 -0.40
N LYS A 119 -9.19 14.79 -0.10
CA LYS A 119 -9.45 16.02 -0.86
C LYS A 119 -9.81 15.78 -2.34
N GLN A 120 -10.56 14.71 -2.59
CA GLN A 120 -11.16 14.38 -3.87
C GLN A 120 -12.69 14.54 -3.79
N SER A 121 -13.33 14.93 -4.89
CA SER A 121 -14.76 14.72 -5.07
C SER A 121 -15.08 13.22 -5.12
N ALA A 122 -16.34 12.84 -4.89
CA ALA A 122 -16.77 11.44 -4.99
C ALA A 122 -16.39 10.80 -6.33
N LYS A 123 -16.52 11.55 -7.42
CA LYS A 123 -16.17 11.08 -8.77
C LYS A 123 -14.67 10.89 -8.94
N GLU A 124 -13.85 11.83 -8.46
CA GLU A 124 -12.38 11.69 -8.54
C GLU A 124 -11.91 10.50 -7.69
N PHE A 125 -12.49 10.31 -6.50
CA PHE A 125 -12.18 9.16 -5.66
C PHE A 125 -12.62 7.84 -6.30
N GLU A 126 -13.79 7.79 -6.95
CA GLU A 126 -14.24 6.62 -7.71
C GLU A 126 -13.22 6.23 -8.80
N GLU A 127 -12.68 7.20 -9.54
CA GLU A 127 -11.65 6.94 -10.55
C GLU A 127 -10.35 6.42 -9.92
N SER A 128 -9.90 7.00 -8.80
CA SER A 128 -8.72 6.52 -8.07
C SER A 128 -8.94 5.11 -7.47
N ALA A 129 -10.13 4.83 -6.95
CA ALA A 129 -10.48 3.56 -6.33
C ALA A 129 -10.46 2.39 -7.32
N LYS A 130 -10.58 2.62 -8.63
CA LYS A 130 -10.42 1.58 -9.66
C LYS A 130 -9.03 0.94 -9.69
N TYR A 131 -8.03 1.63 -9.14
CA TYR A 131 -6.66 1.11 -9.02
C TYR A 131 -6.40 0.40 -7.69
N LEU A 132 -7.40 0.32 -6.80
CA LEU A 132 -7.32 -0.36 -5.52
C LEU A 132 -7.97 -1.74 -5.60
N LYS A 133 -7.37 -2.70 -4.89
CA LYS A 133 -8.00 -3.98 -4.59
C LYS A 133 -8.37 -4.00 -3.11
N TRP A 134 -9.66 -4.07 -2.82
CA TRP A 134 -10.18 -4.25 -1.47
C TRP A 134 -10.19 -5.73 -1.13
N ALA A 135 -9.37 -6.16 -0.17
CA ALA A 135 -9.30 -7.56 0.23
C ALA A 135 -10.52 -7.93 1.09
N ASP A 136 -11.34 -8.87 0.64
CA ASP A 136 -12.46 -9.35 1.46
C ASP A 136 -12.00 -10.29 2.60
N LYS A 137 -12.96 -10.84 3.36
CA LYS A 137 -12.66 -11.73 4.49
C LYS A 137 -11.95 -13.01 4.08
N ALA A 138 -12.30 -13.59 2.94
CA ALA A 138 -11.67 -14.81 2.44
C ALA A 138 -10.26 -14.51 1.93
N GLU A 139 -10.08 -13.41 1.21
CA GLU A 139 -8.77 -12.96 0.72
C GLU A 139 -7.83 -12.60 1.87
N ASN A 140 -8.32 -11.94 2.94
CA ASN A 140 -7.53 -11.68 4.14
C ASN A 140 -7.03 -12.99 4.77
N LYS A 141 -7.92 -13.98 4.96
CA LYS A 141 -7.55 -15.29 5.51
C LYS A 141 -6.49 -15.98 4.64
N GLN A 142 -6.66 -15.96 3.32
CA GLN A 142 -5.68 -16.53 2.39
C GLN A 142 -4.33 -15.81 2.50
N PHE A 143 -4.33 -14.48 2.52
CA PHE A 143 -3.12 -13.66 2.53
C PHE A 143 -2.20 -14.00 3.71
N PHE A 144 -2.75 -14.13 4.92
CA PHE A 144 -1.97 -14.44 6.12
C PHE A 144 -1.45 -15.89 6.20
N THR A 145 -1.72 -16.76 5.22
CA THR A 145 -1.17 -18.12 5.21
C THR A 145 0.25 -18.16 4.64
N LYS A 146 0.41 -17.84 3.34
CA LYS A 146 1.67 -17.98 2.59
C LYS A 146 2.17 -16.66 2.04
N GLU A 147 1.27 -15.85 1.48
CA GLU A 147 1.61 -14.60 0.79
C GLU A 147 2.28 -13.60 1.74
N PHE A 148 1.73 -13.46 2.96
CA PHE A 148 2.33 -12.65 4.01
C PHE A 148 3.73 -13.13 4.40
N GLN A 149 3.95 -14.44 4.49
CA GLN A 149 5.24 -15.00 4.89
C GLN A 149 6.32 -14.76 3.82
N ASP A 150 5.99 -15.05 2.56
CA ASP A 150 6.90 -14.86 1.42
C ASP A 150 7.27 -13.38 1.25
N PHE A 151 6.26 -12.50 1.35
CA PHE A 151 6.44 -11.05 1.31
C PHE A 151 7.37 -10.61 2.45
N SER A 152 7.05 -10.96 3.70
CA SER A 152 7.78 -10.50 4.88
C SER A 152 9.22 -11.01 4.89
N LYS A 153 9.48 -12.23 4.40
CA LYS A 153 10.83 -12.75 4.23
C LYS A 153 11.64 -11.92 3.22
N THR A 154 11.07 -11.69 2.03
CA THR A 154 11.72 -10.89 0.99
C THR A 154 11.95 -9.45 1.47
N ALA A 155 10.96 -8.86 2.14
CA ALA A 155 11.05 -7.53 2.72
C ALA A 155 12.15 -7.46 3.79
N GLY A 156 12.22 -8.42 4.71
CA GLY A 156 13.25 -8.50 5.74
C GLY A 156 14.66 -8.60 5.15
N GLU A 157 14.86 -9.44 4.14
CA GLU A 157 16.14 -9.56 3.42
C GLU A 157 16.54 -8.23 2.77
N LEU A 158 15.60 -7.56 2.10
CA LEU A 158 15.84 -6.26 1.47
C LEU A 158 16.16 -5.17 2.50
N LEU A 159 15.40 -5.09 3.60
CA LEU A 159 15.63 -4.14 4.68
C LEU A 159 16.99 -4.34 5.36
N LEU A 160 17.45 -5.59 5.49
CA LEU A 160 18.80 -5.92 5.96
C LEU A 160 19.88 -5.42 5.00
N GLN A 161 19.73 -5.71 3.70
CA GLN A 161 20.67 -5.25 2.67
C GLN A 161 20.77 -3.72 2.60
N MET A 162 19.65 -3.03 2.83
CA MET A 162 19.58 -1.57 2.92
C MET A 162 20.14 -1.02 4.24
N GLY A 163 20.40 -1.87 5.24
CA GLY A 163 20.87 -1.47 6.56
C GLY A 163 19.81 -0.78 7.43
N LEU A 164 18.53 -0.94 7.10
CA LEU A 164 17.42 -0.35 7.86
C LEU A 164 17.05 -1.16 9.10
N ILE A 165 17.30 -2.47 9.06
CA ILE A 165 17.20 -3.37 10.22
C ILE A 165 18.53 -4.08 10.45
N LYS A 166 18.78 -4.51 11.69
CA LYS A 166 20.03 -5.19 12.07
C LYS A 166 19.92 -6.71 12.03
N GLU A 167 18.71 -7.23 12.16
CA GLU A 167 18.39 -8.65 12.19
C GLU A 167 17.03 -8.87 11.50
N ALA A 168 16.88 -10.02 10.84
CA ALA A 168 15.59 -10.40 10.25
C ALA A 168 14.61 -10.80 11.38
N PRO A 169 13.37 -10.27 11.37
CA PRO A 169 12.38 -10.70 12.35
C PRO A 169 11.95 -12.15 12.11
N ASP A 170 11.48 -12.82 13.16
CA ASP A 170 10.74 -14.07 13.00
C ASP A 170 9.37 -13.75 12.39
N VAL A 171 9.26 -13.99 11.09
CA VAL A 171 8.05 -13.73 10.29
C VAL A 171 6.80 -14.41 10.87
N SER A 172 6.95 -15.57 11.52
CA SER A 172 5.82 -16.29 12.10
C SER A 172 5.14 -15.55 13.27
N THR A 173 5.80 -14.52 13.81
CA THR A 173 5.32 -13.72 14.94
C THR A 173 4.77 -12.35 14.54
N LEU A 174 4.85 -11.98 13.25
CA LEU A 174 4.51 -10.63 12.79
C LEU A 174 3.01 -10.37 12.62
N ALA A 175 2.18 -11.40 12.63
CA ALA A 175 0.74 -11.27 12.48
C ALA A 175 -0.01 -12.11 13.52
N ASP A 176 -0.99 -11.48 14.19
CA ASP A 176 -2.02 -12.15 14.97
C ASP A 176 -3.34 -12.05 14.19
N THR A 177 -3.86 -13.20 13.76
CA THR A 177 -5.09 -13.28 12.95
C THR A 177 -6.33 -13.61 13.78
N SER A 178 -6.24 -13.63 15.11
CA SER A 178 -7.35 -13.99 16.00
C SER A 178 -8.57 -13.08 15.84
N ALA A 179 -8.38 -11.79 15.55
CA ALA A 179 -9.47 -10.83 15.34
C ALA A 179 -10.32 -11.11 14.08
N VAL A 180 -9.76 -11.81 13.09
CA VAL A 180 -10.43 -12.16 11.82
C VAL A 180 -10.78 -13.65 11.72
N ALA A 181 -10.48 -14.43 12.75
CA ALA A 181 -10.88 -15.83 12.87
C ALA A 181 -12.41 -15.95 13.04
N ASP A 182 -12.96 -17.08 12.59
CA ASP A 182 -14.40 -17.39 12.64
C ASP A 182 -14.94 -17.42 14.08
#